data_AF-S7X119-F1
#
_entry.id   AF-S7X119-F1
#
_cell.length_a   1.000
_cell.length_b   1.000
_cell.length_c   1.000
_cell.angle_alpha   90.00
_cell.angle_beta   90.00
_cell.angle_gamma   90.00
#
_symmetry.space_group_name_H-M   'P 1'
#
loop_
_entity.id
_entity.type
_entity.pdbx_description
1 polymer ?
#
loop_
_entity_poly.entity_id
_entity_poly.type
_entity_poly.pdbx_seq_one_letter_code
_entity_poly.pdbx_strand_id
1 'polypeptide(L)' 'MLIFDREDGFPEVHENAVSKNTAKVENGKAIFNFENLPQGTYAVAAFHDGDADGKNEKNTSWYS' A
#
# COMPACT_ATOMS: atom_id res chain seq x y z
N MET A 1 -0.02 2.77 2.06
CA MET A 1 0.20 2.26 0.70
C MET A 1 1.49 1.49 0.67
N LEU A 2 1.46 0.27 0.14
CA LEU A 2 2.63 -0.58 -0.08
C LEU A 2 2.76 -0.88 -1.58
N ILE A 3 4.00 -0.95 -2.07
CA ILE A 3 4.33 -1.40 -3.42
C ILE A 3 5.20 -2.63 -3.33
N PHE A 4 4.90 -3.63 -4.17
CA PHE A 4 5.65 -4.88 -4.27
C PHE A 4 6.09 -5.09 -5.71
N ASP A 5 7.34 -5.51 -5.91
CA ASP A 5 7.92 -5.87 -7.22
C ASP A 5 7.85 -7.39 -7.50
N ARG A 6 7.27 -8.14 -6.56
CA ARG A 6 7.12 -9.60 -6.57
C ARG A 6 5.89 -10.02 -5.77
N GLU A 7 5.39 -11.22 -6.04
CA GLU A 7 4.23 -11.78 -5.32
C GLU A 7 4.57 -12.25 -3.91
N ASP A 8 5.85 -12.54 -3.63
CA ASP A 8 6.27 -13.10 -2.34
C ASP A 8 5.95 -12.16 -1.17
N GLY A 9 5.07 -12.61 -0.28
CA GLY A 9 4.61 -11.84 0.86
C GLY A 9 3.62 -10.73 0.54
N PHE A 10 3.20 -10.56 -0.73
CA PHE A 10 2.07 -9.70 -1.04
C PHE A 10 0.79 -10.31 -0.43
N PRO A 11 -0.08 -9.52 0.20
CA PRO A 11 0.08 -8.12 0.64
C PRO A 11 0.41 -8.01 2.14
N GLU A 12 0.53 -9.13 2.85
CA GLU A 12 0.57 -9.18 4.32
C GLU A 12 1.98 -8.98 4.90
N VAL A 13 3.05 -9.34 4.18
CA VAL A 13 4.43 -9.24 4.64
C VAL A 13 4.98 -7.87 4.23
N HIS A 14 4.75 -6.88 5.10
CA HIS A 14 5.12 -5.48 4.83
C HIS A 14 6.63 -5.28 4.56
N GLU A 15 7.47 -6.16 5.10
CA GLU A 15 8.92 -6.17 4.93
C GLU A 15 9.34 -6.47 3.48
N ASN A 16 8.48 -7.15 2.72
CA ASN A 16 8.73 -7.48 1.32
C ASN A 16 8.29 -6.35 0.37
N ALA A 17 7.70 -5.27 0.88
CA ALA A 17 7.35 -4.12 0.07
C ALA A 17 8.62 -3.34 -0.32
N VAL A 18 8.74 -3.02 -1.61
CA VAL A 18 9.82 -2.15 -2.12
C VAL A 18 9.59 -0.68 -1.80
N SER A 19 8.36 -0.31 -1.44
CA SER A 19 8.03 1.03 -0.94
C SER A 19 6.86 0.98 0.03
N LYS A 20 6.94 1.78 1.10
CA LYS A 20 5.88 1.98 2.09
C LYS A 20 5.68 3.47 2.30
N ASN A 21 4.45 3.94 2.12
CA ASN A 21 4.11 5.35 2.31
C ASN A 21 2.74 5.50 2.99
N THR A 22 2.58 6.55 3.79
CA THR A 22 1.33 6.92 4.45
C THR A 22 0.98 8.37 4.07
N ALA A 23 -0.30 8.62 3.83
CA ALA A 23 -0.81 9.95 3.52
C ALA A 23 -2.11 10.16 4.29
N LYS A 24 -2.33 11.41 4.73
CA LYS A 24 -3.63 11.79 5.29
C LYS A 24 -4.66 11.84 4.17
N VAL A 25 -5.89 11.45 4.49
CA VAL A 25 -7.02 11.66 3.60
C VAL A 25 -7.46 13.12 3.75
N GLU A 26 -7.33 13.89 2.67
CA GLU A 26 -7.79 15.29 2.59
C GLU A 26 -8.90 15.38 1.55
N ASN A 27 -10.05 15.94 1.94
CA ASN A 27 -11.23 16.06 1.06
C ASN A 27 -11.65 14.73 0.39
N GLY A 28 -11.56 13.63 1.14
CA GLY A 28 -11.93 12.29 0.67
C GLY A 28 -10.92 11.65 -0.28
N LYS A 29 -9.70 12.20 -0.41
CA LYS A 29 -8.64 11.66 -1.26
C LYS A 29 -7.31 11.58 -0.51
N ALA A 30 -6.52 10.55 -0.81
CA ALA A 30 -5.12 10.46 -0.45
C ALA A 30 -4.32 10.29 -1.74
N ILE A 31 -3.25 11.08 -1.89
CA ILE A 31 -2.39 11.05 -3.09
C ILE A 31 -1.04 10.47 -2.69
N PHE A 32 -0.57 9.48 -3.44
CA PHE A 32 0.73 8.86 -3.27
C PHE A 32 1.54 9.03 -4.56
N ASN A 33 2.73 9.62 -4.45
CA ASN A 33 3.67 9.76 -5.57
C ASN A 33 4.82 8.77 -5.37
N PHE A 34 5.11 8.00 -6.40
CA PHE A 34 6.23 7.07 -6.44
C PHE A 34 7.11 7.42 -7.63
N GLU A 35 8.36 7.76 -7.35
CA GLU A 35 9.33 8.20 -8.36
C GLU A 35 10.49 7.21 -8.43
N ASN A 36 11.18 7.19 -9.57
CA ASN A 36 12.38 6.36 -9.79
C ASN A 36 12.16 4.84 -9.61
N LEU A 37 10.94 4.34 -9.85
CA LEU A 37 10.69 2.90 -9.92
C LEU A 37 11.30 2.35 -11.22
N PRO A 38 12.12 1.28 -11.15
CA PRO A 38 12.56 0.55 -12.34
C PRO A 38 11.38 0.10 -13.22
N GLN A 39 11.63 -0.14 -14.51
CA GLN A 39 10.60 -0.72 -15.35
C GLN A 39 10.27 -2.14 -14.86
N GLY A 40 8.98 -2.42 -14.63
CA GLY A 40 8.53 -3.71 -14.12
C GLY A 40 7.03 -3.76 -13.90
N THR A 41 6.56 -4.90 -13.42
CA THR A 41 5.18 -5.08 -12.95
C THR A 41 5.16 -4.91 -11.44
N TYR A 42 4.18 -4.17 -10.94
CA TYR A 42 4.05 -3.88 -9.52
C TYR A 42 2.64 -4.19 -9.03
N ALA A 43 2.57 -4.75 -7.83
CA ALA A 43 1.33 -4.87 -7.08
C ALA A 43 1.27 -3.76 -6.02
N VAL A 44 0.08 -3.19 -5.84
CA VAL A 44 -0.15 -2.07 -4.92
C VAL A 44 -1.17 -2.49 -3.88
N ALA A 45 -0.84 -2.33 -2.60
CA ALA A 45 -1.75 -2.59 -1.49
C ALA A 45 -2.07 -1.30 -0.73
N ALA A 46 -3.34 -0.91 -0.72
CA ALA A 46 -3.84 0.25 -0.01
C ALA A 46 -4.64 -0.20 1.21
N PHE A 47 -4.39 0.43 2.36
CA PHE A 47 -5.10 0.18 3.61
C PHE A 47 -5.60 1.51 4.14
N HIS A 48 -6.86 1.54 4.57
CA HIS A 48 -7.46 2.68 5.25
C HIS A 48 -7.53 2.36 6.74
N ASP A 49 -6.64 2.99 7.51
CA ASP A 49 -6.64 2.95 8.96
C ASP A 49 -7.69 3.96 9.46
N GLY A 50 -8.86 3.45 9.86
CA GLY A 50 -10.02 4.25 10.23
C GLY A 50 -10.01 4.73 11.69
N ASP A 51 -9.27 4.03 12.55
CA ASP A 51 -9.15 4.27 13.98
C ASP A 51 -7.81 4.91 14.37
N ALA A 52 -6.92 5.10 13.39
CA ALA A 52 -5.59 5.71 13.53
C ALA A 52 -4.69 4.99 14.55
N ASP A 53 -4.92 3.69 14.77
CA ASP A 53 -4.20 2.88 15.73
C ASP A 53 -2.91 2.26 15.14
N GLY A 54 -2.66 2.48 13.84
CA GLY A 54 -1.52 1.96 13.10
C GLY A 54 -1.66 0.48 12.73
N LYS A 55 -2.80 -0.15 13.01
CA LYS A 55 -3.13 -1.53 12.66
C LYS A 55 -4.12 -1.50 11.50
N ASN A 56 -3.92 -2.42 10.56
CA ASN A 56 -4.90 -2.64 9.51
C ASN A 56 -6.04 -3.49 10.10
N GLU A 57 -7.18 -2.89 10.46
CA GLU A 57 -8.41 -3.66 10.64
C GLU A 57 -8.76 -4.32 9.28
N LYS A 58 -8.66 -5.65 9.21
CA LYS A 58 -8.71 -6.42 7.95
C LYS A 58 -10.11 -6.35 7.30
N ASN A 59 -10.36 -5.31 6.48
CA ASN A 59 -11.40 -5.28 5.47
C ASN A 59 -10.75 -5.13 4.09
N THR A 60 -10.15 -6.20 3.59
CA THR A 60 -9.42 -6.22 2.32
C THR A 60 -10.34 -6.62 1.16
N SER A 61 -10.68 -5.65 0.29
CA SER A 61 -11.14 -5.92 -1.07
C SER A 61 -9.95 -5.90 -2.02
N TRP A 62 -9.70 -7.02 -2.70
CA TRP A 62 -8.63 -7.17 -3.69
C TRP A 62 -9.14 -6.81 -5.09
N TYR A 63 -8.39 -6.00 -5.83
CA TYR A 63 -8.52 -5.89 -7.29
C TYR A 63 -7.26 -6.49 -7.91
N SER A 64 -7.43 -7.56 -8.69
CA SER A 64 -6.42 -8.24 -9.50
C SER A 64 -6.55 -7.85 -10.96
#